data_AF-A0AAN1VF15-F1
#
_entry.id   AF-A0AAN1VF15-F1
#
_cell.length_a   1.000
_cell.length_b   1.000
_cell.length_c   1.000
_cell.angle_alpha   90.00
_cell.angle_beta   90.00
_cell.angle_gamma   90.00
#
_symmetry.space_group_name_H-M   'P 1'
#
loop_
_entity.id
_entity.type
_entity.pdbx_description
1 polymer ?
#
loop_
_entity_poly.entity_id
_entity_poly.type
_entity_poly.pdbx_seq_one_letter_code
_entity_poly.pdbx_strand_id
1 'polypeptide(L)' 'MPLNLTPNLGAPDAFYQALIDAHQDLSDEQSREMNAALILVLSNHIGDMAVLTEALAVARASVARPA' A
#
# COMPACT_ATOMS: atom_id res chain seq x y z
N MET A 1 15.05 8.32 -3.74
CA MET A 1 15.64 7.00 -3.37
C MET A 1 14.95 5.94 -4.22
N PRO A 2 15.58 4.81 -4.63
CA PRO A 2 14.88 3.82 -5.44
C PRO A 2 13.75 3.11 -4.66
N LEU A 3 12.75 2.59 -5.38
CA LEU A 3 11.68 1.78 -4.78
C LEU A 3 12.26 0.53 -4.10
N ASN A 4 11.90 0.29 -2.84
CA ASN A 4 12.29 -0.93 -2.12
C ASN A 4 11.18 -1.99 -2.23
N LEU A 5 11.49 -3.11 -2.89
CA LEU A 5 10.58 -4.25 -3.06
C LEU A 5 10.84 -5.41 -2.09
N THR A 6 11.79 -5.23 -1.17
CA THR A 6 12.15 -6.22 -0.14
C THR A 6 11.47 -5.89 1.19
N PRO A 7 11.28 -6.88 2.09
CA PRO A 7 10.73 -6.62 3.41
C PRO A 7 11.53 -5.54 4.16
N ASN A 8 10.87 -4.43 4.50
CA ASN A 8 11.52 -3.26 5.11
C ASN A 8 10.82 -2.79 6.41
N LEU A 9 9.89 -3.58 6.93
CA LEU A 9 9.19 -3.28 8.18
C LEU A 9 9.94 -3.91 9.35
N GLY A 10 10.27 -3.12 10.38
CA GLY A 10 10.96 -3.62 11.58
C GLY A 10 10.12 -4.57 12.43
N ALA A 11 8.79 -4.46 12.34
CA ALA A 11 7.84 -5.37 12.98
C ALA A 11 6.67 -5.66 12.01
N PRO A 12 6.86 -6.57 11.04
CA PRO A 12 5.85 -6.87 10.03
C PRO A 12 4.50 -7.28 10.63
N ASP A 13 4.53 -8.19 11.62
CA ASP A 13 3.32 -8.73 12.26
C ASP A 13 2.49 -7.63 12.96
N ALA A 14 3.17 -6.70 13.65
CA ALA A 14 2.51 -5.60 14.32
C ALA A 14 1.82 -4.66 13.32
N PHE A 15 2.45 -4.40 12.17
CA PHE A 15 1.83 -3.59 11.12
C PHE A 15 0.66 -4.32 10.47
N TYR A 16 0.77 -5.62 10.20
CA TYR A 16 -0.34 -6.40 9.67
C TYR A 16 -1.54 -6.42 10.62
N GLN A 17 -1.31 -6.57 11.93
CA GLN A 17 -2.38 -6.47 12.92
C GLN A 17 -3.04 -5.08 12.90
N ALA A 18 -2.25 -4.00 12.90
CA ALA A 18 -2.78 -2.64 12.83
C ALA A 18 -3.58 -2.38 11.54
N LEU A 19 -3.17 -2.97 10.42
CA LEU A 19 -3.90 -2.89 9.16
C LEU A 19 -5.26 -3.59 9.26
N ILE A 20 -5.29 -4.81 9.81
CA ILE A 20 -6.53 -5.57 10.04
C ILE A 20 -7.46 -4.78 10.96
N ASP A 21 -6.95 -4.30 12.09
CA ASP A 21 -7.73 -3.55 13.08
C ASP A 21 -8.34 -2.28 12.48
N ALA A 22 -7.63 -1.60 11.56
CA ALA A 22 -8.13 -0.42 10.88
C ALA A 22 -9.29 -0.70 9.90
N HIS A 23 -9.44 -1.94 9.44
CA HIS A 23 -10.56 -2.39 8.61
C HIS A 23 -11.77 -2.89 9.41
N GLN A 24 -11.63 -3.10 10.72
CA GLN A 24 -12.71 -3.59 11.55
C GLN A 24 -13.92 -2.66 11.50
N ASP A 25 -15.12 -3.25 11.45
CA ASP A 25 -16.42 -2.55 11.37
C ASP A 25 -16.65 -1.71 10.10
N LEU A 26 -15.75 -1.75 9.11
CA LEU A 26 -15.96 -1.12 7.81
C LEU A 26 -16.69 -2.07 6.84
N SER A 27 -17.60 -1.51 6.05
CA SER A 27 -18.10 -2.20 4.86
C SER A 27 -17.00 -2.35 3.81
N ASP A 28 -17.23 -3.21 2.80
CA ASP A 28 -16.30 -3.39 1.69
C ASP A 28 -15.98 -2.08 0.97
N GLU A 29 -16.98 -1.22 0.77
CA GLU A 29 -16.79 0.08 0.12
C GLU A 29 -15.93 1.01 0.99
N GLN A 30 -16.25 1.13 2.28
CA GLN A 30 -15.46 1.93 3.22
C GLN A 30 -14.02 1.41 3.34
N SER A 31 -13.81 0.10 3.31
CA SER A 31 -12.48 -0.51 3.29
C SER A 31 -11.69 -0.12 2.04
N ARG A 32 -12.34 0.00 0.88
CA ARG A 32 -11.69 0.46 -0.35
C ARG A 32 -11.36 1.95 -0.30
N GLU A 33 -12.27 2.76 0.23
CA GLU A 33 -12.04 4.20 0.46
C GLU A 33 -10.87 4.43 1.43
N MET A 34 -10.83 3.68 2.55
CA MET A 34 -9.73 3.72 3.52
C MET A 34 -8.39 3.35 2.85
N ASN A 35 -8.36 2.29 2.05
CA ASN A 35 -7.15 1.90 1.33
C ASN A 35 -6.68 2.98 0.33
N ALA A 36 -7.61 3.61 -0.39
CA ALA A 36 -7.27 4.72 -1.28
C ALA A 36 -6.71 5.92 -0.50
N ALA A 37 -7.30 6.27 0.65
CA ALA A 37 -6.81 7.33 1.52
C ALA A 37 -5.41 7.01 2.06
N LEU A 38 -5.17 5.78 2.53
CA LEU A 38 -3.87 5.32 3.00
C LEU A 38 -2.80 5.42 1.90
N ILE A 39 -3.11 4.99 0.67
CA ILE A 39 -2.21 5.13 -0.48
C ILE A 39 -1.82 6.60 -0.70
N LEU A 40 -2.78 7.52 -0.66
CA LEU A 40 -2.51 8.95 -0.86
C LEU A 40 -1.66 9.54 0.26
N VAL A 41 -1.93 9.19 1.53
CA VAL A 41 -1.14 9.62 2.68
C VAL A 41 0.30 9.15 2.57
N LEU A 42 0.51 7.86 2.26
CA LEU A 42 1.85 7.30 2.07
C LEU A 42 2.55 7.90 0.85
N SER A 43 1.81 8.18 -0.23
CA SER A 43 2.35 8.84 -1.41
C SER A 43 2.86 10.25 -1.09
N ASN A 44 2.11 11.00 -0.29
CA ASN A 44 2.54 12.32 0.18
C ASN A 44 3.76 12.24 1.11
N HIS A 45 3.84 11.21 1.97
CA HIS A 45 5.01 10.98 2.81
C HIS A 45 6.27 10.66 1.98
N ILE A 46 6.13 9.88 0.90
CA ILE A 46 7.23 9.53 -0.02
C ILE A 46 7.70 10.76 -0.81
N GLY A 47 6.77 11.54 -1.38
CA GLY A 47 7.04 12.81 -2.07
C GLY A 47 7.84 12.73 -3.37
N ASP A 48 8.33 11.55 -3.76
CA ASP A 48 9.17 11.32 -4.94
C ASP A 48 8.35 10.71 -6.09
N MET A 49 8.04 11.51 -7.12
CA MET A 49 7.24 11.09 -8.28
C MET A 49 7.83 9.90 -9.05
N ALA A 50 9.16 9.75 -9.08
CA ALA A 50 9.78 8.63 -9.77
C ALA A 50 9.48 7.31 -9.04
N VAL A 51 9.58 7.32 -7.71
CA VAL A 51 9.23 6.17 -6.85
C VAL A 51 7.76 5.82 -6.98
N LEU A 52 6.88 6.81 -6.96
CA LEU A 52 5.43 6.60 -7.08
C LEU A 52 5.05 6.00 -8.44
N THR A 53 5.67 6.47 -9.52
CA THR A 53 5.44 5.94 -10.88
C THR A 53 5.91 4.50 -11.00
N GLU A 54 7.08 4.18 -10.44
CA GLU A 54 7.60 2.81 -10.40
C GLU A 54 6.68 1.88 -9.59
N ALA A 55 6.21 2.34 -8.42
CA ALA A 55 5.30 1.58 -7.57
C ALA A 55 3.97 1.27 -8.28
N LEU A 56 3.41 2.23 -9.02
CA LEU A 56 2.20 2.03 -9.83
C LEU A 56 2.42 1.00 -10.93
N ALA A 57 3.58 1.02 -11.60
CA ALA A 57 3.91 0.05 -12.64
C ALA A 57 4.01 -1.38 -12.06
N VAL A 58 4.66 -1.54 -10.91
CA VAL A 58 4.78 -2.82 -10.19
C VAL A 58 3.41 -3.33 -9.74
N ALA A 59 2.59 -2.48 -9.12
CA ALA A 59 1.25 -2.83 -8.67
C ALA A 59 0.32 -3.23 -9.84
N ARG A 60 0.40 -2.53 -10.98
CA ARG A 60 -0.36 -2.90 -12.18
C ARG A 60 0.07 -4.25 -12.74
N ALA A 61 1.37 -4.55 -12.71
CA ALA A 61 1.91 -5.82 -13.20
C ALA A 61 1.54 -7.01 -12.31
N SER A 62 1.32 -6.82 -11.00
CA SER A 62 0.96 -7.92 -10.09
C SER A 62 -0.45 -8.45 -10.33
N VAL A 63 -1.39 -7.58 -10.74
CA VAL A 63 -2.77 -7.97 -11.05
C VAL A 63 -2.98 -8.38 -12.50
N ALA A 64 -2.09 -7.96 -13.40
CA ALA A 64 -2.17 -8.27 -14.83
C ALA A 64 -1.50 -9.59 -15.22
N ARG A 65 -0.81 -10.26 -14.28
CA ARG A 65 -0.19 -11.56 -14.55
C ARG A 65 -1.29 -12.63 -14.62
N PRO A 66 -1.52 -13.27 -15.77
CA PRO A 66 -2.41 -14.43 -15.82
C PRO A 66 -1.80 -15.53 -14.95
N ALA A 67 -2.67 -16.26 -14.25
CA ALA A 67 -2.30 -17.42 -13.43
C ALA A 67 -1.52 -18.47 -14.25
#